data_AF-A0A1C5WF94-F1
#
_entry.id   AF-A0A1C5WF94-F1
#
_cell.length_a   1.000
_cell.length_b   1.000
_cell.length_c   1.000
_cell.angle_alpha   90.00
_cell.angle_beta   90.00
_cell.angle_gamma   90.00
#
_symmetry.space_group_name_H-M   'P 1'
#
loop_
_entity.id
_entity.type
_entity.pdbx_description
1 polymer ?
#
loop_
_entity_poly.entity_id
_entity_poly.type
_entity_poly.pdbx_seq_one_letter_code
_entity_poly.pdbx_strand_id
1 'polypeptide(L)'
;MKTLRLIGTTLLMVVLCLNFTACGDDDDDDPSNPLVGVWQNDDEGEHLRWTFNADGSGSEYLYYDDDSESFTYQFTYTYHSETNVIEINYSDGDTDRYNVTINGNTLTAKNEYGTETTFKKK
;
A
#
# COMPACT_ATOMS: atom_id res chain seq x y z
N MET A 1 63.80 -14.71 23.93
CA MET A 1 62.46 -14.14 24.22
C MET A 1 62.48 -12.72 23.67
N LYS A 2 61.62 -12.28 22.76
CA LYS A 2 60.17 -12.42 22.70
C LYS A 2 59.72 -12.40 21.24
N THR A 3 58.78 -13.29 20.91
CA THR A 3 57.97 -13.22 19.69
C THR A 3 56.91 -12.13 19.87
N LEU A 4 56.75 -11.25 18.88
CA LEU A 4 55.58 -10.39 18.79
C LEU A 4 54.80 -10.77 17.53
N ARG A 5 53.61 -11.34 17.77
CA ARG A 5 52.57 -11.58 16.77
C ARG A 5 51.75 -10.29 16.65
N LEU A 6 51.67 -9.71 15.47
CA LEU A 6 50.67 -8.69 15.12
C LEU A 6 49.72 -9.33 14.11
N ILE A 7 48.57 -9.76 14.63
CA ILE A 7 47.40 -10.16 13.85
C ILE A 7 46.55 -8.91 13.69
N GLY A 8 46.06 -8.65 12.48
CA GLY A 8 44.82 -7.91 12.26
C GLY A 8 44.96 -6.47 11.76
N THR A 9 45.48 -6.28 10.55
CA THR A 9 45.11 -5.11 9.73
C THR A 9 43.95 -5.51 8.82
N THR A 10 42.72 -5.35 9.31
CA THR A 10 41.54 -5.24 8.46
C THR A 10 41.19 -3.77 8.28
N LEU A 11 41.46 -3.33 7.07
CA LEU A 11 41.00 -2.11 6.43
C LEU A 11 39.46 -2.06 6.43
N LEU A 12 38.86 -0.96 6.90
CA LEU A 12 37.57 -0.52 6.39
C LEU A 12 37.46 1.00 6.52
N MET A 13 37.82 1.67 5.44
CA MET A 13 37.52 3.09 5.22
C MET A 13 36.42 3.13 4.16
N VAL A 14 35.19 3.44 4.56
CA VAL A 14 34.13 3.85 3.62
C VAL A 14 33.50 5.11 4.17
N VAL A 15 33.92 6.24 3.60
CA VAL A 15 33.28 7.54 3.75
C VAL A 15 32.05 7.53 2.85
N LEU A 16 30.86 7.36 3.44
CA LEU A 16 29.59 7.61 2.74
C LEU A 16 29.26 9.10 2.87
N CYS A 17 29.91 9.91 2.04
CA CYS A 17 29.46 11.27 1.75
C CYS A 17 28.80 11.28 0.37
N LEU A 18 27.53 10.92 0.29
CA LEU A 18 26.67 11.32 -0.81
C LEU A 18 25.62 12.26 -0.24
N ASN A 19 25.96 13.55 -0.29
CA ASN A 19 24.98 14.62 -0.28
C ASN A 19 24.26 14.58 -1.63
N PHE A 20 23.11 13.91 -1.71
CA PHE A 20 22.15 14.19 -2.77
C PHE A 20 21.18 15.24 -2.24
N THR A 21 21.57 16.51 -2.43
CA THR A 21 20.59 17.58 -2.57
C THR A 21 20.08 17.50 -4.01
N ALA A 22 18.77 17.51 -4.17
CA ALA A 22 18.04 18.31 -5.16
C ALA A 22 16.63 17.73 -5.28
N CYS A 23 15.63 18.56 -4.97
CA CYS A 23 14.35 18.49 -5.65
C CYS A 23 14.62 18.37 -7.16
N GLY A 24 14.34 17.19 -7.70
CA GLY A 24 14.00 17.04 -9.12
C GLY A 24 12.52 17.35 -9.23
N ASP A 25 12.22 18.62 -9.46
CA ASP A 25 11.05 19.02 -10.24
C ASP A 25 11.32 18.50 -11.67
N ASP A 26 10.30 17.96 -12.34
CA ASP A 26 10.34 17.15 -13.57
C ASP A 26 10.83 15.71 -13.40
N ASP A 27 9.89 14.76 -13.39
CA ASP A 27 9.83 13.69 -14.40
C ASP A 27 8.56 12.82 -14.22
N ASP A 28 7.80 12.75 -15.32
CA ASP A 28 6.81 11.74 -15.68
C ASP A 28 5.46 11.72 -14.91
N ASP A 29 4.50 12.49 -15.43
CA ASP A 29 3.06 12.19 -15.37
C ASP A 29 2.78 10.86 -16.12
N ASP A 30 3.33 9.74 -15.65
CA ASP A 30 2.61 8.48 -15.77
C ASP A 30 1.34 8.68 -14.95
N PRO A 31 0.12 8.49 -15.47
CA PRO A 31 -1.07 8.50 -14.63
C PRO A 31 -1.04 7.24 -13.77
N SER A 32 -0.10 7.19 -12.81
CA SER A 32 -0.02 6.16 -11.80
C SER A 32 -1.40 6.09 -11.17
N ASN A 33 -2.03 4.93 -11.26
CA ASN A 33 -3.39 4.75 -10.78
C ASN A 33 -3.40 5.19 -9.30
N PRO A 34 -4.19 6.24 -8.93
CA PRO A 34 -4.09 6.87 -7.61
C PRO A 34 -4.44 5.91 -6.46
N LEU A 35 -5.06 4.77 -6.79
CA LEU A 35 -5.39 3.71 -5.85
C LEU A 35 -4.18 2.86 -5.46
N VAL A 36 -3.13 2.80 -6.27
CA VAL A 36 -1.97 1.94 -5.98
C VAL A 36 -1.38 2.32 -4.62
N GLY A 37 -1.24 1.30 -3.77
CA GLY A 37 -0.82 1.42 -2.38
C GLY A 37 -1.70 0.67 -1.39
N VAL A 38 -1.44 0.92 -0.12
CA VAL A 38 -2.12 0.29 1.02
C VAL A 38 -3.06 1.29 1.68
N TRP A 39 -4.31 0.90 1.85
CA TRP A 39 -5.39 1.70 2.42
C TRP A 39 -6.03 0.92 3.56
N GLN A 40 -6.22 1.57 4.70
CA GLN A 40 -6.79 0.90 5.87
C GLN A 40 -7.75 1.85 6.61
N ASN A 41 -8.92 1.36 7.01
CA ASN A 41 -9.72 2.04 8.03
C ASN A 41 -9.16 1.70 9.41
N ASP A 42 -9.23 2.66 10.33
CA ASP A 42 -8.75 2.50 11.71
C ASP A 42 -9.96 2.56 12.66
N ASP A 43 -11.02 1.82 12.34
CA ASP A 43 -12.24 1.75 13.15
C ASP A 43 -12.03 0.83 14.37
N GLU A 44 -12.82 1.00 15.44
CA GLU A 44 -12.70 0.14 16.63
C GLU A 44 -13.31 -1.24 16.36
N GLY A 45 -12.61 -2.30 16.78
CA GLY A 45 -13.07 -3.68 16.71
C GLY A 45 -12.68 -4.38 15.41
N GLU A 46 -13.27 -3.99 14.28
CA GLU A 46 -13.03 -4.59 12.96
C GLU A 46 -12.27 -3.64 12.04
N HIS A 47 -11.22 -4.14 11.40
CA HIS A 47 -10.36 -3.40 10.49
C HIS A 47 -10.29 -4.06 9.13
N LEU A 48 -10.32 -3.22 8.10
CA LEU A 48 -10.23 -3.57 6.70
C LEU A 48 -9.03 -2.87 6.07
N ARG A 49 -8.15 -3.65 5.46
CA ARG A 49 -7.02 -3.14 4.68
C ARG A 49 -7.11 -3.62 3.25
N TRP A 50 -7.15 -2.67 2.31
CA TRP A 50 -6.96 -2.93 0.89
C TRP A 50 -5.54 -2.64 0.44
N THR A 51 -5.00 -3.54 -0.38
CA THR A 51 -3.75 -3.32 -1.11
C THR A 51 -4.06 -3.40 -2.59
N PHE A 52 -3.80 -2.31 -3.31
CA PHE A 52 -3.91 -2.25 -4.77
C PHE A 52 -2.52 -2.21 -5.39
N ASN A 53 -2.21 -3.19 -6.23
CA ASN A 53 -0.94 -3.28 -6.95
C ASN A 53 -1.06 -2.63 -8.33
N ALA A 54 0.07 -2.21 -8.89
CA ALA A 54 0.11 -1.56 -10.21
C ALA A 54 -0.25 -2.50 -11.37
N ASP A 55 -0.20 -3.82 -11.17
CA ASP A 55 -0.53 -4.84 -12.17
C ASP A 55 -2.03 -5.18 -12.24
N GLY A 56 -2.88 -4.48 -11.49
CA GLY A 56 -4.31 -4.75 -11.41
C GLY A 56 -4.70 -5.86 -10.44
N SER A 57 -3.75 -6.44 -9.71
CA SER A 57 -4.03 -7.35 -8.59
C SER A 57 -4.18 -6.58 -7.27
N GLY A 58 -4.76 -7.23 -6.27
CA GLY A 58 -4.80 -6.70 -4.92
C GLY A 58 -5.29 -7.72 -3.90
N SER A 59 -5.37 -7.25 -2.66
CA SER A 59 -5.86 -8.07 -1.56
C SER A 59 -6.61 -7.25 -0.54
N GLU A 60 -7.61 -7.87 0.05
CA GLU A 60 -8.32 -7.41 1.22
C GLU A 60 -7.87 -8.20 2.44
N TYR A 61 -7.56 -7.50 3.53
CA TYR A 61 -7.20 -8.08 4.81
C TYR A 61 -8.16 -7.59 5.89
N LEU A 62 -8.95 -8.52 6.41
CA LEU A 62 -9.90 -8.30 7.49
C LEU A 62 -9.28 -8.81 8.80
N TYR A 63 -9.18 -7.95 9.81
CA TYR A 63 -8.61 -8.31 11.11
C TYR A 63 -9.29 -7.56 12.25
N TYR A 64 -9.09 -8.03 13.48
CA TYR A 64 -9.81 -7.57 14.66
C TYR A 64 -8.85 -7.15 15.78
N ASP A 65 -9.27 -6.20 16.63
CA ASP A 65 -8.49 -5.72 17.78
C ASP A 65 -8.28 -6.79 18.86
N ASP A 66 -9.17 -7.78 18.93
CA ASP A 66 -9.18 -8.82 19.96
C ASP A 66 -8.42 -10.09 19.57
N ASP A 67 -7.56 -10.00 18.55
CA ASP A 67 -6.79 -11.10 17.97
C ASP A 67 -7.67 -12.27 17.46
N SER A 68 -8.95 -12.01 17.15
CA SER A 68 -9.79 -12.97 16.41
C SER A 68 -9.16 -13.34 15.07
N GLU A 69 -9.59 -14.47 14.51
CA GLU A 69 -9.08 -14.97 13.23
C GLU A 69 -9.21 -13.89 12.14
N SER A 70 -8.10 -13.65 11.44
CA SER A 70 -8.03 -12.70 10.33
C SER A 70 -8.17 -13.40 9.00
N PHE A 71 -8.81 -12.75 8.03
CA PHE A 71 -9.05 -13.30 6.69
C PHE A 71 -8.34 -12.47 5.64
N THR A 72 -7.83 -13.13 4.59
CA THR A 72 -7.25 -12.46 3.43
C THR A 72 -7.93 -12.95 2.17
N TYR A 73 -8.46 -12.02 1.38
CA TYR A 73 -9.08 -12.30 0.10
C TYR A 73 -8.26 -11.67 -1.01
N GLN A 74 -7.91 -12.47 -2.02
CA GLN A 74 -7.21 -11.98 -3.21
C GLN A 74 -8.25 -11.53 -4.23
N PHE A 75 -7.94 -10.44 -4.93
CA PHE A 75 -8.79 -9.91 -5.98
C PHE A 75 -7.98 -9.35 -7.15
N THR A 76 -8.66 -9.19 -8.28
CA THR A 76 -8.23 -8.27 -9.34
C THR A 76 -9.15 -7.07 -9.37
N TYR A 77 -8.68 -5.93 -9.87
CA TYR A 77 -9.49 -4.72 -9.90
C TYR A 77 -9.30 -3.92 -11.20
N THR A 78 -10.35 -3.19 -11.56
CA THR A 78 -10.32 -2.16 -12.60
C THR A 78 -10.74 -0.83 -12.00
N TYR A 79 -10.00 0.25 -12.30
CA TYR A 79 -10.37 1.61 -11.92
C TYR A 79 -10.83 2.39 -13.14
N HIS A 80 -12.09 2.81 -13.12
CA HIS A 80 -12.71 3.64 -14.14
C HIS A 80 -12.59 5.11 -13.72
N SER A 81 -11.49 5.76 -14.12
CA SER A 81 -11.17 7.15 -13.72
C SER A 81 -12.20 8.19 -14.18
N GLU A 82 -12.89 7.95 -15.30
CA GLU A 82 -13.92 8.84 -15.82
C GLU A 82 -15.15 8.94 -14.90
N THR A 83 -15.45 7.87 -14.17
CA THR A 83 -16.62 7.76 -13.29
C THR A 83 -16.25 7.67 -11.81
N ASN A 84 -14.95 7.61 -11.50
CA ASN A 84 -14.40 7.30 -10.19
C ASN A 84 -15.02 6.03 -9.58
N VAL A 85 -15.13 4.96 -10.38
CA VAL A 85 -15.65 3.67 -9.93
C VAL A 85 -14.53 2.63 -9.91
N ILE A 86 -14.43 1.86 -8.83
CA ILE A 86 -13.62 0.64 -8.77
C ILE A 86 -14.54 -0.56 -8.91
N GLU A 87 -14.15 -1.50 -9.77
CA GLU A 87 -14.72 -2.84 -9.82
C GLU A 87 -13.70 -3.84 -9.26
N ILE A 88 -14.05 -4.51 -8.16
CA ILE A 88 -13.21 -5.52 -7.49
C ILE A 88 -13.80 -6.89 -7.79
N ASN A 89 -13.00 -7.78 -8.36
CA ASN A 89 -13.37 -9.14 -8.71
C ASN A 89 -12.63 -10.11 -7.77
N TYR A 90 -13.35 -10.71 -6.83
CA TYR A 90 -12.80 -11.64 -5.85
C TYR A 90 -12.60 -13.02 -6.47
N SER A 91 -11.64 -13.78 -5.92
CA SER A 91 -11.26 -15.09 -6.45
C SER A 91 -12.36 -16.16 -6.36
N ASP A 92 -13.40 -15.94 -5.55
CA ASP A 92 -14.57 -16.81 -5.41
C ASP A 92 -15.66 -16.53 -6.48
N GLY A 93 -15.48 -15.50 -7.29
CA GLY A 93 -16.38 -15.11 -8.39
C GLY A 93 -17.29 -13.94 -8.06
N ASP A 94 -17.26 -13.42 -6.83
CA ASP A 94 -18.04 -12.24 -6.46
C ASP A 94 -17.40 -10.95 -7.01
N THR A 95 -18.25 -9.97 -7.31
CA THR A 95 -17.83 -8.68 -7.87
C THR A 95 -18.49 -7.53 -7.13
N ASP A 96 -17.65 -6.67 -6.56
CA ASP A 96 -18.09 -5.46 -5.88
C ASP A 96 -17.77 -4.22 -6.69
N ARG A 97 -18.63 -3.20 -6.56
CA ARG A 97 -18.41 -1.88 -7.17
C ARG A 97 -18.50 -0.78 -6.13
N TYR A 98 -17.51 0.10 -6.18
CA TYR A 98 -17.40 1.23 -5.27
C TYR A 98 -17.27 2.53 -6.04
N ASN A 99 -18.12 3.51 -5.72
CA ASN A 99 -17.86 4.90 -6.09
C ASN A 99 -16.80 5.43 -5.12
N VAL A 100 -15.70 5.95 -5.63
CA VAL A 100 -14.56 6.37 -4.80
C VAL A 100 -14.25 7.85 -4.92
N THR A 101 -13.66 8.39 -3.87
CA THR A 101 -13.07 9.72 -3.86
C THR A 101 -11.72 9.65 -3.19
N ILE A 102 -10.67 10.12 -3.87
CA ILE A 102 -9.30 10.12 -3.37
C ILE A 102 -8.84 11.56 -3.18
N ASN A 103 -8.56 11.93 -1.94
CA ASN A 103 -8.07 13.24 -1.55
C ASN A 103 -6.76 13.08 -0.76
N GLY A 104 -5.62 13.10 -1.47
CA GLY A 104 -4.31 12.83 -0.90
C GLY A 104 -4.26 11.43 -0.28
N ASN A 105 -4.04 11.36 1.04
CA ASN A 105 -3.95 10.09 1.78
C ASN A 105 -5.31 9.58 2.31
N THR A 106 -6.43 10.09 1.80
CA THR A 106 -7.77 9.64 2.19
C THR A 106 -8.49 9.07 0.98
N LEU A 107 -9.00 7.85 1.11
CA LEU A 107 -9.87 7.18 0.16
C LEU A 107 -11.23 6.98 0.84
N THR A 108 -12.31 7.46 0.22
CA THR A 108 -13.68 7.11 0.63
C THR A 108 -14.26 6.21 -0.45
N ALA A 109 -14.82 5.06 -0.05
CA ALA A 109 -15.44 4.10 -0.94
C ALA A 109 -16.91 3.88 -0.55
N LYS A 110 -17.81 4.03 -1.52
CA LYS A 110 -19.25 3.86 -1.34
C LYS A 110 -19.76 2.69 -2.15
N ASN A 111 -20.28 1.67 -1.48
CA ASN A 111 -20.85 0.49 -2.14
C ASN A 111 -22.23 0.78 -2.74
N GLU A 112 -22.80 -0.21 -3.44
CA GLU A 112 -24.11 -0.10 -4.09
C GLU A 112 -25.29 0.11 -3.10
N TYR A 113 -25.13 -0.29 -1.84
CA TYR A 113 -26.10 -0.09 -0.77
C TYR A 113 -26.03 1.31 -0.15
N GLY A 114 -25.06 2.11 -0.57
CA GLY A 114 -24.84 3.46 -0.07
C GLY A 114 -24.03 3.54 1.23
N THR A 115 -23.50 2.42 1.73
CA THR A 115 -22.57 2.39 2.86
C THR A 115 -21.23 2.96 2.42
N GLU A 116 -20.67 3.85 3.25
CA GLU A 116 -19.39 4.52 2.99
C GLU A 116 -18.34 4.05 4.00
N THR A 117 -17.18 3.63 3.49
CA THR A 117 -15.99 3.31 4.29
C THR A 117 -14.89 4.31 3.95
N THR A 118 -14.21 4.84 4.96
CA THR A 118 -13.09 5.76 4.77
C THR A 118 -11.79 5.09 5.20
N PHE A 119 -10.82 5.10 4.30
CA PHE A 119 -9.50 4.54 4.49
C PHE A 119 -8.42 5.63 4.50
N LYS A 120 -7.34 5.36 5.21
CA LYS A 120 -6.11 6.15 5.20
C LYS A 120 -4.99 5.38 4.53
N LYS A 121 -4.19 6.07 3.73
CA LYS A 121 -2.99 5.52 3.12
C LYS A 121 -1.95 5.23 4.22
N LYS A 122 -1.38 4.02 4.22
CA LYS A 122 -0.32 3.60 5.18
C LYS A 122 1.09 3.86 4.64
#